data_AF-A0AAV4JUS7-F1
#
_entry.id   AF-A0AAV4JUS7-F1
#
_cell.length_a   1.000
_cell.length_b   1.000
_cell.length_c   1.000
_cell.angle_alpha   90.00
_cell.angle_beta   90.00
_cell.angle_gamma   90.00
#
_symmetry.space_group_name_H-M   'P 1'
#
loop_
_entity.id
_entity.type
_entity.pdbx_description
1 polymer ?
#
loop_
_entity_poly.entity_id
_entity_poly.type
_entity_poly.pdbx_seq_one_letter_code
_entity_poly.pdbx_strand_id
1 'polypeptide(L)'
;MLTAFSMSAIATNGVVPAGGSYFMISRALGPEFGGAVGVLFYLGTSVASSMYIIGAVEILVKYMAPQLDLFGDVFHSYRIYGTGVMIVLAFVVFIGVAFVSKFAALSLACVIISILCIYIGIFVANPDRSVE
;
A
#
# COMPACT_ATOMS: atom_id res chain seq x y z
N MET A 1 -15.91 8.95 2.37
CA MET A 1 -16.55 9.92 1.44
C MET A 1 -16.69 11.31 2.05
N LEU A 2 -17.22 11.50 3.27
CA LEU A 2 -17.31 12.83 3.91
C LEU A 2 -15.94 13.54 3.97
N THR A 3 -14.89 12.82 4.37
CA THR A 3 -13.51 13.31 4.38
C THR A 3 -13.03 13.79 3.01
N ALA A 4 -13.47 13.14 1.93
CA ALA A 4 -13.14 13.54 0.57
C ALA A 4 -13.83 14.85 0.18
N PHE A 5 -15.09 15.06 0.58
CA PHE A 5 -15.75 16.36 0.36
C PHE A 5 -15.09 17.49 1.14
N SER A 6 -14.67 17.24 2.38
CA SER A 6 -13.88 18.21 3.15
C SER A 6 -12.54 18.51 2.48
N MET A 7 -11.83 17.49 1.97
CA MET A 7 -10.59 17.69 1.20
C MET A 7 -10.81 18.46 -0.09
N SER A 8 -11.92 18.22 -0.82
CA SER A 8 -12.27 19.00 -2.01
C SER A 8 -12.53 20.47 -1.68
N ALA A 9 -13.22 20.75 -0.56
CA ALA A 9 -13.46 22.12 -0.11
C ALA A 9 -12.15 22.84 0.29
N ILE A 10 -11.20 22.12 0.88
CA ILE A 10 -9.85 22.62 1.19
C ILE A 10 -9.07 22.89 -0.10
N ALA A 11 -9.12 21.96 -1.06
CA ALA A 11 -8.40 22.07 -2.33
C ALA A 11 -8.91 23.20 -3.23
N THR A 12 -10.15 23.64 -3.07
CA THR A 12 -10.72 24.79 -3.79
C THR A 12 -10.64 26.11 -3.02
N ASN A 13 -10.08 26.10 -1.80
CA ASN A 13 -9.94 27.31 -0.98
C ASN A 13 -8.63 28.03 -1.31
N GLY A 14 -8.72 29.08 -2.14
CA GLY A 14 -7.59 29.92 -2.53
C GLY A 14 -6.77 29.39 -3.71
N VAL A 15 -5.57 29.93 -3.88
CA VAL A 15 -4.62 29.43 -4.90
C VAL A 15 -4.01 28.13 -4.38
N VAL A 16 -3.95 27.09 -5.20
CA VAL A 16 -3.29 25.83 -4.86
C VAL A 16 -1.82 25.93 -5.28
N PRO A 17 -0.90 26.29 -4.37
CA PRO A 17 0.51 26.32 -4.73
C PRO A 17 1.06 24.89 -4.84
N ALA A 18 2.10 24.71 -5.65
CA ALA A 18 2.80 23.42 -5.76
C ALA A 18 3.38 23.01 -4.40
N GLY A 19 3.20 21.75 -4.00
CA GLY A 19 3.69 21.25 -2.70
C GLY A 19 2.99 20.03 -2.10
N GLY A 20 2.02 19.42 -2.81
CA GLY A 20 1.35 18.20 -2.37
C GLY A 20 0.32 18.43 -1.26
N SER A 21 -0.12 17.34 -0.62
CA SER A 21 -1.25 17.35 0.33
C SER A 21 -0.97 18.10 1.63
N TYR A 22 0.22 17.94 2.22
CA TYR A 22 0.61 18.67 3.44
C TYR A 22 0.63 20.18 3.23
N PHE A 23 1.20 20.62 2.10
CA PHE A 23 1.28 22.05 1.79
C PHE A 23 -0.09 22.67 1.53
N MET A 24 -0.98 21.94 0.85
CA MET A 24 -2.37 22.34 0.65
C MET A 24 -3.12 22.54 1.99
N ILE A 25 -3.00 21.57 2.91
CA ILE A 25 -3.70 21.61 4.22
C ILE A 25 -3.15 22.73 5.12
N SER A 26 -1.82 22.82 5.25
CA SER A 26 -1.17 23.78 6.14
C SER A 26 -1.45 25.25 5.76
N ARG A 27 -1.68 25.55 4.48
CA ARG A 27 -2.05 26.91 4.05
C ARG A 27 -3.53 27.22 4.17
N ALA A 28 -4.41 26.23 3.99
CA ALA A 28 -5.85 26.44 4.10
C ALA A 28 -6.34 26.49 5.57
N LEU A 29 -5.73 25.71 6.46
CA LEU A 29 -6.15 25.57 7.87
C LEU A 29 -5.17 26.18 8.89
N GLY A 30 -3.99 26.62 8.45
CA GLY A 30 -2.94 27.16 9.31
C GLY A 30 -1.91 26.12 9.77
N PRO A 31 -0.77 26.59 10.32
CA PRO A 31 0.38 25.75 10.65
C PRO A 31 0.12 24.75 11.78
N GLU A 32 -0.76 25.09 12.73
CA GLU A 32 -1.10 24.25 13.89
C GLU A 32 -1.84 22.98 13.45
N PHE A 33 -2.91 23.15 12.66
CA PHE A 33 -3.68 22.04 12.10
C PHE A 33 -2.88 21.27 11.03
N GLY A 34 -2.13 21.97 10.18
CA GLY A 34 -1.26 21.34 9.19
C GLY A 34 -0.20 20.44 9.82
N GLY A 35 0.46 20.92 10.88
CA GLY A 35 1.47 20.15 11.63
C GLY A 35 0.88 18.91 12.30
N ALA A 36 -0.23 19.07 13.04
CA ALA A 36 -0.87 17.96 13.73
C ALA A 36 -1.33 16.85 12.76
N VAL A 37 -2.01 17.23 11.67
CA VAL A 37 -2.47 16.28 10.65
C VAL A 37 -1.28 15.64 9.92
N GLY A 38 -0.24 16.42 9.62
CA GLY A 38 0.97 15.93 8.96
C GLY A 38 1.70 14.84 9.75
N VAL A 39 1.88 15.04 11.06
CA VAL A 39 2.53 14.04 11.94
C VAL A 39 1.71 12.76 12.01
N LEU A 40 0.39 12.88 12.17
CA LEU A 40 -0.50 11.72 12.21
C LEU A 40 -0.49 10.95 10.88
N PHE A 41 -0.50 11.66 9.74
CA PHE A 41 -0.45 11.04 8.42
C PHE A 41 0.89 10.35 8.15
N TYR A 42 2.01 10.95 8.60
CA TYR A 42 3.33 10.34 8.50
C TYR A 42 3.41 9.03 9.31
N LEU A 43 2.97 9.04 10.56
CA LEU A 43 2.97 7.83 11.39
C LEU A 43 2.03 6.76 10.83
N GLY A 44 0.84 7.17 10.38
CA GLY A 44 -0.14 6.27 9.77
C GLY A 44 0.40 5.58 8.51
N THR A 45 1.01 6.33 7.60
CA THR A 45 1.62 5.77 6.37
C THR A 45 2.85 4.91 6.68
N SER A 46 3.64 5.27 7.69
CA SER A 46 4.77 4.46 8.14
C SER A 46 4.32 3.10 8.67
N VAL A 47 3.28 3.07 9.51
CA VAL A 47 2.71 1.80 10.01
C VAL A 47 2.04 1.01 8.89
N ALA A 48 1.31 1.66 7.99
CA ALA A 48 0.72 1.00 6.81
C ALA A 48 1.79 0.31 5.94
N SER A 49 2.95 0.94 5.75
CA SER A 49 4.06 0.35 4.99
C SER A 49 4.54 -0.98 5.61
N SER A 50 4.62 -1.06 6.94
CA SER A 50 4.97 -2.30 7.63
C SER A 50 3.92 -3.40 7.44
N MET A 51 2.63 -3.03 7.45
CA MET A 51 1.53 -3.96 7.20
C MET A 51 1.60 -4.55 5.79
N TYR A 52 1.92 -3.74 4.77
CA TYR A 52 2.05 -4.22 3.40
C TYR A 52 3.22 -5.21 3.22
N ILE A 53 4.36 -4.95 3.89
CA ILE A 53 5.53 -5.85 3.83
C ILE A 53 5.20 -7.20 4.47
N ILE A 54 4.59 -7.21 5.65
CA ILE A 54 4.24 -8.45 6.35
C ILE A 54 3.22 -9.25 5.53
N GLY A 55 2.19 -8.58 4.97
CA GLY A 55 1.22 -9.25 4.10
C GLY A 55 1.86 -9.88 2.85
N ALA A 56 2.83 -9.20 2.23
CA ALA A 56 3.56 -9.76 1.09
C ALA A 56 4.39 -11.00 1.47
N VAL A 57 5.05 -10.97 2.63
CA VAL A 57 5.84 -12.11 3.14
C VAL A 57 4.95 -13.29 3.51
N GLU A 58 3.79 -13.05 4.13
CA GLU A 58 2.81 -14.11 4.40
C GLU A 58 2.38 -14.80 3.12
N ILE A 59 2.02 -14.03 2.08
CA ILE A 59 1.58 -14.62 0.81
C ILE A 59 2.71 -15.45 0.18
N LEU A 60 3.95 -14.95 0.21
CA LEU A 60 5.12 -15.61 -0.34
C LEU A 60 5.41 -16.94 0.35
N VAL A 61 5.53 -16.95 1.68
CA VAL A 61 5.92 -18.13 2.45
C VAL A 61 4.79 -19.16 2.47
N LYS A 62 3.54 -18.74 2.58
CA LYS A 62 2.41 -19.66 2.80
C LYS A 62 1.83 -20.23 1.50
N TYR A 63 1.75 -19.42 0.44
CA TYR A 63 1.07 -19.82 -0.80
C TYR A 63 2.03 -20.04 -1.99
N MET A 64 3.14 -19.31 -2.07
CA MET A 64 4.03 -19.40 -3.24
C MET A 64 5.18 -20.39 -3.04
N ALA A 65 5.81 -20.40 -1.85
CA ALA A 65 6.99 -21.21 -1.58
C ALA A 65 7.01 -21.73 -0.12
N PRO A 66 6.19 -22.75 0.21
CA PRO A 66 6.12 -23.32 1.56
C PRO A 66 7.44 -23.96 2.04
N GLN A 67 8.32 -24.30 1.11
CA GLN A 67 9.68 -24.79 1.38
C GLN A 67 10.64 -23.75 1.97
N LEU A 68 10.28 -22.47 1.99
CA LEU A 68 11.09 -21.39 2.58
C LEU A 68 10.91 -21.25 4.09
N ASP A 69 10.05 -22.05 4.72
CA ASP A 69 9.93 -22.06 6.18
C ASP A 69 11.16 -22.74 6.81
N LEU A 70 12.11 -21.93 7.26
CA LEU A 70 13.40 -22.39 7.78
C LEU A 70 13.31 -22.96 9.21
N PHE A 71 12.33 -22.51 10.00
CA PHE A 71 12.32 -22.74 11.44
C PHE A 71 11.18 -23.65 11.91
N GLY A 72 10.24 -24.01 11.02
CA GLY A 72 8.99 -24.70 11.39
C GLY A 72 8.05 -23.87 12.26
N ASP A 73 8.47 -22.65 12.63
CA ASP A 73 7.69 -21.63 13.31
C ASP A 73 7.52 -20.43 12.39
N VAL A 74 6.32 -20.34 11.84
CA VAL A 74 5.90 -19.38 10.82
C VAL A 74 6.17 -17.93 11.25
N PHE A 75 6.05 -17.63 12.55
CA PHE A 75 6.24 -16.27 13.07
C PHE A 75 7.69 -15.81 13.02
N HIS A 76 8.64 -16.71 13.32
CA HIS A 76 10.07 -16.40 13.24
C HIS A 76 10.52 -16.19 11.80
N SER A 77 10.02 -17.03 10.89
CA SER A 77 10.23 -16.91 9.45
C SER A 77 9.72 -15.56 8.92
N TYR A 78 8.52 -15.10 9.32
CA TYR A 78 7.99 -13.80 8.90
C TYR A 78 8.83 -12.60 9.36
N ARG A 79 9.42 -12.65 10.56
CA ARG A 79 10.25 -11.55 11.07
C ARG A 79 11.56 -11.43 10.28
N ILE A 80 12.19 -12.55 9.95
CA ILE A 80 13.46 -12.58 9.22
C ILE A 80 13.25 -12.12 7.77
N TYR A 81 12.29 -12.71 7.06
CA TYR A 81 12.00 -12.30 5.69
C TYR A 81 11.44 -10.87 5.63
N GLY A 82 10.57 -10.48 6.56
CA GLY A 82 10.03 -9.11 6.64
C GLY A 82 11.10 -8.05 6.83
N THR A 83 12.07 -8.28 7.72
CA THR A 83 13.21 -7.36 7.91
C THR A 83 14.12 -7.33 6.68
N GLY A 84 14.38 -8.47 6.04
CA GLY A 84 15.11 -8.54 4.78
C GLY A 84 14.46 -7.73 3.67
N VAL A 85 13.15 -7.93 3.42
CA VAL A 85 12.39 -7.18 2.41
C VAL A 85 12.36 -5.69 2.74
N MET A 86 12.19 -5.31 4.01
CA MET A 86 12.20 -3.90 4.43
C MET A 86 13.53 -3.21 4.11
N ILE A 87 14.66 -3.87 4.38
CA ILE A 87 16.00 -3.35 4.06
C ILE A 87 16.16 -3.18 2.55
N VAL A 88 15.76 -4.18 1.77
CA VAL A 88 15.82 -4.12 0.29
C VAL A 88 14.97 -2.96 -0.24
N LEU A 89 13.72 -2.81 0.24
CA LEU A 89 12.86 -1.71 -0.16
C LEU A 89 13.42 -0.34 0.24
N ALA A 90 14.06 -0.23 1.42
CA ALA A 90 14.76 0.97 1.82
C ALA A 90 15.87 1.33 0.82
N PHE A 91 16.71 0.36 0.44
CA PHE A 91 17.74 0.57 -0.59
C PHE A 91 17.15 0.97 -1.96
N VAL A 92 16.05 0.35 -2.38
CA VAL A 92 15.37 0.72 -3.64
C VAL A 92 14.90 2.16 -3.63
N VAL A 93 14.34 2.62 -2.50
CA VAL A 93 13.91 4.02 -2.34
C VAL A 93 15.12 4.97 -2.34
N PHE A 94 16.25 4.58 -1.73
CA PHE A 94 17.50 5.36 -1.76
C PHE A 94 18.08 5.53 -3.16
N ILE A 95 18.01 4.51 -4.02
CA ILE A 95 18.53 4.57 -5.40
C ILE A 95 17.74 5.60 -6.24
N GLY A 96 16.44 5.73 -6.02
CA GLY A 96 15.66 6.83 -6.60
C GLY A 96 14.19 6.51 -6.85
N VAL A 97 13.33 7.41 -6.37
CA VAL A 97 11.86 7.30 -6.49
C VAL A 97 11.38 7.44 -7.95
N ALA A 98 12.15 8.08 -8.83
CA ALA A 98 11.80 8.25 -10.24
C ALA A 98 11.66 6.91 -10.98
N PHE A 99 12.45 5.89 -10.59
CA PHE A 99 12.33 4.54 -11.14
C PHE A 99 11.04 3.88 -10.64
N VAL A 100 10.79 3.93 -9.34
CA VAL A 100 9.61 3.35 -8.68
C VAL A 100 8.30 3.90 -9.28
N SER A 101 8.27 5.19 -9.60
CA SER A 101 7.10 5.83 -10.20
C SER A 101 6.70 5.23 -11.56
N LYS A 102 7.65 4.69 -12.34
CA LYS A 102 7.34 4.00 -13.61
C LYS A 102 6.64 2.66 -13.39
N PHE A 103 6.96 1.96 -12.31
CA PHE A 103 6.33 0.69 -11.94
C PHE A 103 4.94 0.86 -11.31
N ALA A 104 4.56 2.07 -10.89
CA ALA A 104 3.25 2.34 -10.31
C ALA A 104 2.11 1.95 -11.28
N ALA A 105 2.25 2.27 -12.57
CA ALA A 105 1.26 1.90 -13.59
C ALA A 105 1.12 0.37 -13.74
N LEU A 106 2.24 -0.37 -13.65
CA LEU A 106 2.22 -1.83 -13.69
C LEU A 106 1.48 -2.41 -12.47
N SER A 107 1.73 -1.88 -11.28
CA SER A 107 1.04 -2.32 -10.06
C SER A 107 -0.48 -2.07 -10.12
N LEU A 108 -0.90 -0.95 -10.70
CA LEU A 108 -2.31 -0.64 -10.94
C LEU A 108 -2.95 -1.64 -11.91
N ALA A 109 -2.27 -1.94 -13.02
CA ALA A 109 -2.75 -2.92 -14.00
C ALA A 109 -2.93 -4.31 -13.38
N CYS A 110 -1.99 -4.75 -12.53
CA CYS A 110 -2.08 -6.02 -11.80
C CYS A 110 -3.33 -6.10 -10.92
N VAL A 111 -3.65 -5.03 -10.19
CA VAL A 111 -4.85 -4.99 -9.33
C VAL A 111 -6.13 -5.04 -10.16
N ILE A 112 -6.20 -4.27 -11.25
CA ILE A 112 -7.37 -4.25 -12.15
C ILE A 112 -7.61 -5.65 -12.74
N ILE A 113 -6.55 -6.29 -13.25
CA ILE A 113 -6.64 -7.66 -13.81
C ILE A 113 -7.10 -8.64 -12.73
N SER A 114 -6.55 -8.56 -11.51
CA SER A 114 -6.97 -9.42 -10.39
C SER A 114 -8.46 -9.28 -10.07
N ILE A 115 -8.99 -8.05 -10.09
CA ILE A 115 -10.43 -7.80 -9.85
C ILE A 115 -11.27 -8.39 -10.99
N LEU A 116 -10.86 -8.21 -12.25
CA LEU A 116 -11.56 -8.78 -13.40
C LEU A 116 -11.57 -10.32 -13.38
N CYS A 117 -10.46 -10.95 -13.01
CA CYS A 117 -10.38 -12.40 -12.86
C CYS A 117 -11.38 -12.93 -11.83
N ILE A 118 -11.59 -12.22 -10.72
CA ILE A 118 -12.60 -12.59 -9.73
C ILE A 118 -14.01 -12.53 -10.34
N TYR A 119 -14.34 -11.45 -11.07
CA TYR A 119 -15.64 -11.32 -11.73
C TYR A 119 -15.88 -12.41 -12.77
N ILE A 120 -14.89 -12.70 -13.62
CA ILE A 120 -14.99 -13.77 -14.61
C ILE A 120 -15.14 -15.14 -13.91
N GLY A 121 -14.40 -15.37 -12.83
CA GLY A 121 -14.50 -16.58 -12.01
C GLY A 121 -15.91 -16.83 -11.49
N ILE A 122 -16.65 -15.79 -11.09
CA ILE A 122 -18.05 -15.90 -10.66
C ILE A 122 -18.96 -16.36 -11.80
N PHE A 123 -18.77 -15.87 -13.02
CA PHE A 123 -19.61 -16.25 -14.17
C PHE A 123 -19.26 -17.61 -14.78
N VAL A 124 -17.99 -18.04 -14.64
CA VAL A 124 -17.49 -19.33 -15.15
C VAL A 124 -17.68 -20.47 -14.14
N ALA A 125 -17.95 -20.16 -12.87
CA ALA A 125 -18.18 -21.15 -11.83
C ALA A 125 -19.39 -22.04 -12.16
N ASN A 126 -19.12 -23.24 -12.68
CA ASN A 126 -20.15 -24.26 -12.91
C ASN A 126 -20.44 -24.98 -11.58
N PRO A 127 -21.69 -24.97 -11.07
CA PRO A 127 -22.03 -25.57 -9.78
C PRO A 127 -21.71 -27.08 -9.68
N ASP A 128 -21.61 -27.80 -10.80
CA ASP A 128 -21.39 -29.24 -10.83
C ASP A 128 -19.95 -29.71 -10.52
N ARG A 129 -18.95 -28.82 -10.43
CA ARG A 129 -17.54 -29.20 -10.13
C ARG A 129 -17.16 -29.14 -8.64
N SER A 130 -18.12 -28.97 -7.74
CA SER A 130 -17.87 -28.79 -6.30
C SER A 130 -17.87 -30.09 -5.48
N VAL A 131 -18.01 -31.27 -6.12
CA VAL A 131 -18.20 -32.58 -5.45
C VAL A 131 -17.11 -33.61 -5.81
N GLU A 132 -16.09 -33.25 -6.59
CA GLU A 132 -14.86 -34.04 -6.78
C GLU A 132 -13.68 -33.42 -6.03
#